data_AF-A0A441Y1H7-F1
#
_entry.id   AF-A0A441Y1H7-F1
#
_cell.length_a   1.000
_cell.length_b   1.000
_cell.length_c   1.000
_cell.angle_alpha   90.00
_cell.angle_beta   90.00
_cell.angle_gamma   90.00
#
_symmetry.space_group_name_H-M   'P 1'
#
loop_
_entity.id
_entity.type
_entity.pdbx_description
1 polymer ?
#
loop_
_entity_poly.entity_id
_entity_poly.type
_entity_poly.pdbx_seq_one_letter_code
_entity_poly.pdbx_strand_id
1 'polypeptide(L)'
;AGTGWYYPPSCCDGNGAIGDCQMIPANSVTEAPDGFAVVLFPGDHHLVTRKQSFRIPYGSEIRSGDGNYHICLYPTQATVFCFFAPPGSV
;
A
#
# COMPACT_ATOMS: atom_id res chain seq x y z
N ALA A 1 -18.93 2.64 -3.97
CA ALA A 1 -18.75 3.64 -2.90
C ALA A 1 -17.93 2.97 -1.81
N GLY A 2 -16.60 3.04 -1.93
CA GLY A 2 -15.69 2.38 -1.00
C GLY A 2 -15.74 3.10 0.34
N THR A 3 -15.97 2.33 1.41
CA THR A 3 -15.61 2.59 2.81
C THR A 3 -15.13 4.03 3.06
N GLY A 4 -15.96 4.88 3.70
CA GLY A 4 -15.76 6.33 3.85
C GLY A 4 -14.54 6.78 4.69
N TRP A 5 -13.39 6.18 4.46
CA TRP A 5 -12.08 6.53 4.96
C TRP A 5 -11.32 7.30 3.87
N TYR A 6 -10.53 8.27 4.30
CA TYR A 6 -9.76 9.15 3.45
C TYR A 6 -8.27 8.96 3.74
N TYR A 7 -7.46 8.91 2.70
CA TYR A 7 -6.01 8.85 2.87
C TYR A 7 -5.47 10.17 3.43
N PRO A 8 -4.48 10.14 4.34
CA PRO A 8 -3.82 11.35 4.81
C PRO A 8 -3.24 12.15 3.63
N PRO A 9 -3.42 13.48 3.56
CA PRO A 9 -2.80 14.33 2.54
C PRO A 9 -1.27 14.27 2.55
N SER A 10 -0.66 13.88 3.66
CA SER A 10 0.79 13.67 3.78
C SER A 10 1.28 12.41 3.08
N CYS A 11 0.37 11.54 2.62
CA CYS A 11 0.68 10.25 2.03
C CYS A 11 0.21 10.08 0.60
N CYS A 12 -0.85 10.77 0.20
CA CYS A 12 -1.46 10.52 -1.09
C CYS A 12 -1.81 11.83 -1.77
N ASP A 13 -1.39 11.95 -3.01
CA ASP A 13 -1.87 12.97 -3.94
C ASP A 13 -2.95 12.36 -4.86
N GLY A 14 -4.17 12.89 -4.77
CA GLY A 14 -5.33 12.42 -5.52
C GLY A 14 -6.32 11.57 -4.70
N ASN A 15 -6.93 10.57 -5.34
CA ASN A 15 -7.96 9.70 -4.73
C ASN A 15 -7.63 8.22 -4.98
N GLY A 16 -8.28 7.30 -4.24
CA GLY A 16 -7.99 5.86 -4.31
C GLY A 16 -8.27 5.13 -5.64
N ALA A 17 -8.62 5.84 -6.72
CA ALA A 17 -8.84 5.28 -8.06
C ALA A 17 -7.85 5.80 -9.12
N ILE A 18 -7.29 7.01 -8.96
CA ILE A 18 -6.38 7.63 -9.94
C ILE A 18 -5.16 8.31 -9.31
N GLY A 19 -5.08 8.35 -7.98
CA GLY A 19 -3.95 8.91 -7.22
C GLY A 19 -2.84 7.89 -7.00
N ASP A 20 -1.75 8.34 -6.41
CA ASP A 20 -0.57 7.52 -6.06
C ASP A 20 -0.85 6.38 -5.05
N CYS A 21 -2.00 6.42 -4.37
CA CYS A 21 -2.45 5.44 -3.38
C CYS A 21 -3.58 4.54 -3.86
N GLN A 22 -3.42 3.23 -3.67
CA GLN A 22 -4.46 2.24 -3.98
C GLN A 22 -4.41 1.04 -3.03
N MET A 23 -5.57 0.41 -2.85
CA MET A 23 -5.66 -0.93 -2.28
C MET A 23 -4.86 -1.93 -3.12
N ILE A 24 -4.12 -2.81 -2.45
CA ILE A 24 -3.38 -3.92 -3.08
C ILE A 24 -3.97 -5.26 -2.64
N PRO A 25 -3.82 -6.34 -3.44
CA PRO A 25 -4.31 -7.66 -3.06
C PRO A 25 -3.67 -8.14 -1.75
N ALA A 26 -4.45 -8.72 -0.83
CA ALA A 26 -3.91 -9.19 0.44
C ALA A 26 -2.80 -10.25 0.28
N ASN A 27 -2.89 -11.09 -0.76
CA ASN A 27 -1.87 -12.09 -1.09
C ASN A 27 -0.57 -11.49 -1.68
N SER A 28 -0.53 -10.19 -1.97
CA SER A 28 0.70 -9.48 -2.33
C SER A 28 1.57 -9.14 -1.12
N VAL A 29 1.04 -9.28 0.10
CA VAL A 29 1.72 -8.98 1.35
C VAL A 29 1.97 -10.27 2.13
N THR A 30 3.20 -10.41 2.63
CA THR A 30 3.59 -11.47 3.56
C THR A 30 4.22 -10.82 4.78
N GLU A 31 3.68 -11.10 5.95
CA GLU A 31 4.31 -10.72 7.22
C GLU A 31 5.56 -11.57 7.46
N ALA A 32 6.63 -10.92 7.86
CA ALA A 32 7.95 -11.48 8.11
C ALA A 32 8.49 -10.96 9.45
N PRO A 33 9.48 -11.63 10.07
CA PRO A 33 9.98 -11.22 11.38
C PRO A 33 10.47 -9.77 11.48
N ASP A 34 10.86 -9.17 10.36
CA ASP A 34 11.38 -7.80 10.25
C ASP A 34 10.38 -6.78 9.66
N GLY A 35 9.15 -7.19 9.34
CA GLY A 35 8.12 -6.30 8.78
C GLY A 35 7.27 -6.97 7.70
N PHE A 36 6.88 -6.20 6.70
CA PHE A 36 6.08 -6.67 5.57
C PHE A 36 6.94 -6.84 4.33
N ALA A 37 6.88 -8.01 3.72
CA ALA A 37 7.35 -8.25 2.36
C ALA A 37 6.19 -8.03 1.40
N VAL A 38 6.31 -7.05 0.50
CA VAL A 38 5.26 -6.73 -0.50
C VAL A 38 5.77 -7.04 -1.89
N VAL A 39 5.01 -7.82 -2.65
CA VAL A 39 5.32 -8.17 -4.05
C VAL A 39 4.13 -7.80 -4.93
N LEU A 40 4.30 -6.78 -5.77
CA LEU A 40 3.25 -6.32 -6.69
C LEU A 40 3.57 -6.75 -8.12
N PHE A 41 2.59 -7.32 -8.80
CA PHE A 41 2.60 -7.60 -10.22
C PHE A 41 1.88 -6.50 -11.02
N PRO A 42 2.08 -6.44 -12.35
CA PRO A 42 1.36 -5.47 -13.17
C PRO A 42 -0.16 -5.55 -12.96
N GLY A 43 -0.78 -4.43 -12.59
CA GLY A 43 -2.21 -4.32 -12.31
C GLY A 43 -2.62 -4.47 -10.83
N ASP A 44 -1.77 -5.00 -9.95
CA ASP A 44 -2.05 -5.07 -8.49
C ASP A 44 -2.16 -3.67 -7.87
N HIS A 45 -1.46 -2.72 -8.49
CA HIS A 45 -1.60 -1.28 -8.30
C HIS A 45 -1.55 -0.64 -9.70
N HIS A 46 -2.38 0.36 -9.98
CA HIS A 46 -2.54 0.92 -11.33
C HIS A 46 -1.25 1.52 -11.91
N LEU A 47 -0.33 2.03 -11.07
CA LEU A 47 1.01 2.50 -11.49
C LEU A 47 2.02 1.37 -11.76
N VAL A 48 1.76 0.15 -11.28
CA VAL A 48 2.71 -0.96 -11.42
C VAL A 48 2.57 -1.56 -12.82
N THR A 49 3.61 -1.38 -13.64
CA THR A 49 3.70 -1.96 -15.00
C THR A 49 4.70 -3.12 -15.09
N ARG A 50 5.50 -3.34 -14.04
CA ARG A 50 6.50 -4.42 -13.92
C ARG A 50 6.56 -4.88 -12.48
N LYS A 51 6.89 -6.16 -12.24
CA LYS A 51 7.02 -6.72 -10.88
C LYS A 51 7.86 -5.80 -9.98
N GLN A 52 7.33 -5.49 -8.80
CA GLN A 52 8.01 -4.75 -7.74
C GLN A 52 8.10 -5.61 -6.48
N SER A 53 9.16 -5.40 -5.71
CA SER A 53 9.36 -6.05 -4.41
C SER A 53 9.82 -5.01 -3.40
N PHE A 54 9.13 -4.94 -2.26
CA PHE A 54 9.43 -3.99 -1.19
C PHE A 54 9.57 -4.72 0.15
N ARG A 55 10.37 -4.13 1.04
CA ARG A 55 10.42 -4.49 2.46
C ARG A 55 10.06 -3.27 3.28
N ILE A 56 9.07 -3.42 4.14
CA ILE A 56 8.50 -2.33 4.92
C ILE A 56 8.68 -2.72 6.38
N PRO A 57 9.61 -2.10 7.13
CA PRO A 57 9.83 -2.43 8.52
C PRO A 57 8.59 -2.17 9.37
N TYR A 58 8.36 -3.00 10.40
CA TYR A 58 7.33 -2.71 11.39
C TYR A 58 7.51 -1.33 12.03
N GLY A 59 6.40 -0.66 12.33
CA GLY A 59 6.36 0.72 12.81
C GLY A 59 6.47 1.77 11.71
N SER A 60 6.65 1.37 10.44
CA SER A 60 6.61 2.29 9.28
C SER A 60 5.23 2.30 8.61
N GLU A 61 4.42 1.27 8.87
CA GLU A 61 3.05 1.17 8.40
C GLU A 61 2.12 2.18 9.09
N ILE A 62 1.08 2.55 8.36
CA ILE A 62 -0.03 3.36 8.86
C ILE A 62 -1.23 2.44 9.01
N ARG A 63 -2.03 2.63 10.06
CA ARG A 63 -3.25 1.84 10.24
C ARG A 63 -4.24 2.14 9.12
N SER A 64 -4.64 1.10 8.39
CA SER A 64 -5.69 1.17 7.38
C SER A 64 -7.05 1.42 8.01
N GLY A 65 -7.85 2.30 7.40
CA GLY A 65 -9.18 2.66 7.88
C GLY A 65 -10.29 1.71 7.43
N ASP A 66 -10.03 0.86 6.43
CA ASP A 66 -11.02 -0.07 5.88
C ASP A 66 -10.64 -1.54 6.06
N GLY A 67 -9.52 -1.82 6.75
CA GLY A 67 -9.07 -3.18 7.03
C GLY A 67 -8.40 -3.88 5.84
N ASN A 68 -8.09 -3.18 4.75
CA ASN A 68 -7.32 -3.71 3.63
C ASN A 68 -5.89 -3.15 3.61
N TYR A 69 -5.01 -3.81 2.87
CA TYR A 69 -3.68 -3.26 2.57
C TYR A 69 -3.77 -2.22 1.46
N HIS A 70 -3.08 -1.09 1.65
CA HIS A 70 -2.94 -0.06 0.61
C HIS A 70 -1.50 0.38 0.52
N ILE A 71 -1.08 0.83 -0.65
CA ILE A 71 0.28 1.33 -0.85
C ILE A 71 0.24 2.61 -1.68
N CYS A 72 1.13 3.54 -1.34
CA CYS A 72 1.41 4.72 -2.12
C CYS A 72 2.72 4.52 -2.89
N LEU A 73 2.70 4.73 -4.20
CA LEU A 73 3.88 4.67 -5.05
C LEU A 73 4.20 6.05 -5.65
N TYR A 74 5.26 6.68 -5.16
CA TYR A 74 5.69 8.01 -5.61
C TYR A 74 7.19 8.22 -5.42
N PRO A 75 7.91 8.88 -6.36
CA PRO A 75 7.43 9.41 -7.63
C PRO A 75 7.40 8.37 -8.76
N THR A 76 7.79 7.12 -8.47
CA THR A 76 7.80 6.03 -9.45
C THR A 76 7.14 4.79 -8.87
N GLN A 77 6.78 3.84 -9.74
CA GLN A 77 6.26 2.53 -9.33
C GLN A 77 7.21 1.73 -8.43
N ALA A 78 8.48 2.10 -8.30
CA ALA A 78 9.50 1.40 -7.52
C ALA A 78 9.82 2.10 -6.18
N THR A 79 9.03 3.08 -5.77
CA THR A 79 9.28 3.86 -4.56
C THR A 79 8.03 3.88 -3.70
N VAL A 80 8.09 3.24 -2.53
CA VAL A 80 7.00 3.28 -1.55
C VAL A 80 7.09 4.60 -0.79
N PHE A 81 6.02 5.37 -0.84
CA PHE A 81 5.91 6.61 -0.09
C PHE A 81 5.19 6.41 1.24
N CYS A 82 4.08 5.66 1.23
CA CYS A 82 3.34 5.23 2.42
C CYS A 82 2.81 3.81 2.21
N PHE A 83 2.58 3.10 3.32
CA PHE A 83 1.98 1.77 3.34
C PHE A 83 0.97 1.67 4.45
N PHE A 84 -0.20 1.11 4.15
CA PHE A 84 -1.29 0.95 5.10
C PHE A 84 -1.56 -0.52 5.34
N ALA A 85 -1.59 -0.92 6.61
CA ALA A 85 -1.85 -2.29 7.03
C ALA A 85 -3.20 -2.40 7.79
N PRO A 86 -3.96 -3.50 7.59
CA PRO A 86 -5.14 -3.80 8.41
C PRO A 86 -4.85 -3.78 9.91
N PRO A 87 -5.86 -3.47 10.75
CA PRO A 87 -5.73 -3.65 12.19
C PRO A 87 -5.46 -5.11 12.54
N GLY A 88 -4.44 -5.38 13.38
CA GLY A 88 -4.05 -6.74 13.77
C GLY A 88 -3.20 -7.48 12.73
N SER A 89 -2.76 -6.78 11.68
CA SER A 89 -1.54 -7.13 10.94
C SER A 89 -0.37 -6.85 11.87
N VAL A 90 0.23 -7.95 12.35
CA VAL A 90 0.81 -8.16 13.70
C VAL A 90 -0.05 -7.82 14.92
#